data_AF-R7HAD6-F1
#
_entry.id   AF-R7HAD6-F1
#
_cell.length_a   1.000
_cell.length_b   1.000
_cell.length_c   1.000
_cell.angle_alpha   90.00
_cell.angle_beta   90.00
_cell.angle_gamma   90.00
#
_symmetry.space_group_name_H-M   'P 1'
#
loop_
_entity.id
_entity.type
_entity.pdbx_description
1 polymer ?
#
loop_
_entity_poly.entity_id
_entity_poly.type
_entity_poly.pdbx_seq_one_letter_code
_entity_poly.pdbx_strand_id
1 'polypeptide(L)'
;MKNQEYLKETYEWKDLLAIVHKLRQPDGCPWDSTQTYESMKKCVADEAAEVVEAVDNEDFINLREELGDLMLQVLMYAEIAQERQEFTLDDVIDELAKKLVRRHPNVFGDEEMSRTPGEGLSVWKRVKKEEKLGRLKEYEKMYEQGKIPLKALEKQREKCRILEAQEGAE
;
A
#
# COMPACT_ATOMS: atom_id res chain seq x y z
N MET A 1 3.95 -7.06 -36.50
CA MET A 1 3.84 -5.74 -35.81
C MET A 1 4.40 -5.90 -34.40
N LYS A 2 5.14 -4.91 -33.86
CA LYS A 2 5.81 -5.01 -32.55
C LYS A 2 4.90 -5.46 -31.40
N ASN A 3 3.59 -5.19 -31.47
CA ASN A 3 2.66 -5.51 -30.38
C ASN A 3 2.25 -6.99 -30.30
N GLN A 4 2.54 -7.81 -31.32
CA GLN A 4 2.12 -9.23 -31.30
C GLN A 4 2.78 -10.06 -30.19
N GLU A 5 3.93 -9.64 -29.67
CA GLU A 5 4.61 -10.31 -28.56
C GLU A 5 3.98 -10.02 -27.18
N TYR A 6 3.25 -8.91 -27.06
CA TYR A 6 2.58 -8.52 -25.81
C TYR A 6 1.13 -8.97 -25.75
N LEU A 7 0.51 -9.34 -26.88
CA LEU A 7 -0.89 -9.77 -26.93
C LEU A 7 -1.01 -11.22 -26.50
N LYS A 8 -1.75 -11.44 -25.41
CA LYS A 8 -2.06 -12.77 -24.88
C LYS A 8 -3.56 -12.90 -24.69
N GLU A 9 -4.07 -14.13 -24.81
CA GLU A 9 -5.46 -14.44 -24.43
C GLU A 9 -5.69 -14.26 -22.93
N THR A 10 -4.65 -14.51 -22.12
CA THR A 10 -4.68 -14.33 -20.66
C THR A 10 -3.35 -13.78 -20.19
N TYR A 11 -3.40 -12.88 -19.22
CA TYR A 11 -2.23 -12.29 -18.58
C TYR A 11 -2.08 -12.83 -17.16
N GLU A 12 -0.85 -13.11 -16.77
CA GLU A 12 -0.50 -13.47 -15.39
C GLU A 12 0.11 -12.28 -14.65
N TRP A 13 0.27 -12.41 -13.33
CA TRP A 13 0.89 -11.39 -12.48
C TRP A 13 2.24 -10.90 -13.03
N LYS A 14 3.10 -11.83 -13.46
CA LYS A 14 4.42 -11.51 -14.01
C LYS A 14 4.34 -10.72 -15.31
N ASP A 15 3.30 -10.94 -16.11
CA ASP A 15 3.11 -10.19 -17.35
C ASP A 15 2.74 -8.75 -17.05
N LEU A 16 1.84 -8.53 -16.08
CA LEU A 16 1.47 -7.19 -15.65
C LEU A 16 2.68 -6.41 -15.12
N LEU A 17 3.52 -7.04 -14.29
CA LEU A 17 4.75 -6.40 -13.80
C LEU A 17 5.69 -6.03 -14.95
N ALA A 18 5.87 -6.93 -15.91
CA ALA A 18 6.70 -6.65 -17.09
C ALA A 18 6.13 -5.51 -17.95
N ILE A 19 4.80 -5.44 -18.09
CA ILE A 19 4.12 -4.35 -18.80
C ILE A 19 4.35 -3.02 -18.09
N VAL A 20 4.09 -2.92 -16.78
CA VAL A 20 4.30 -1.69 -16.00
C VAL A 20 5.76 -1.23 -16.06
N HIS A 21 6.70 -2.15 -15.86
CA HIS A 21 8.12 -1.86 -16.02
C HIS A 21 8.44 -1.32 -17.41
N LYS A 22 7.92 -1.94 -18.47
CA LYS A 22 8.11 -1.54 -19.86
C LYS A 22 7.55 -0.14 -20.14
N LEU A 23 6.38 0.20 -19.59
CA LEU A 23 5.76 1.52 -19.79
C LEU A 23 6.68 2.66 -19.35
N ARG A 24 7.52 2.44 -18.34
CA ARG A 24 8.43 3.46 -17.81
C ARG A 24 9.85 3.44 -18.39
N GLN A 25 10.19 2.46 -19.22
CA GLN A 25 11.51 2.39 -19.86
C GLN A 25 11.72 3.52 -20.90
N PRO A 26 12.98 3.83 -21.29
CA PRO A 26 13.28 4.87 -22.28
C PRO A 26 12.57 4.70 -23.64
N ASP A 27 12.23 3.46 -24.02
CA ASP A 27 11.47 3.13 -25.23
C ASP A 27 10.01 2.72 -24.93
N GLY A 28 9.53 3.07 -23.73
CA GLY A 28 8.17 2.87 -23.24
C GLY A 28 7.23 4.03 -23.58
N CYS A 29 6.26 4.28 -22.71
CA CYS A 29 5.28 5.34 -22.86
C CYS A 29 5.83 6.68 -22.35
N PRO A 30 5.83 7.75 -23.16
CA PRO A 30 6.31 9.08 -22.74
C PRO A 30 5.48 9.68 -21.59
N TRP A 31 4.18 9.36 -21.52
CA TRP A 31 3.34 9.82 -20.43
C TRP A 31 3.66 9.10 -19.12
N ASP A 32 3.77 7.76 -19.15
CA ASP A 32 4.02 6.96 -17.94
C ASP A 32 5.39 7.26 -17.35
N SER A 33 6.43 7.29 -18.19
CA SER A 33 7.82 7.57 -17.77
C SER A 33 8.01 8.94 -17.11
N THR A 34 7.13 9.92 -17.37
CA THR A 34 7.21 11.26 -16.77
C THR A 34 6.44 11.41 -15.46
N GLN A 35 5.67 10.39 -15.05
CA GLN A 35 4.93 10.44 -13.79
C GLN A 35 5.85 10.46 -12.57
N THR A 36 5.43 11.20 -11.55
CA THR A 36 6.08 11.31 -10.24
C THR A 36 5.09 10.98 -9.12
N TYR A 37 5.58 10.79 -7.90
CA TYR A 37 4.68 10.67 -6.74
C TYR A 37 3.70 11.83 -6.66
N GLU A 38 4.14 13.05 -6.93
CA GLU A 38 3.31 14.24 -6.87
C GLU A 38 2.21 14.26 -7.93
N SER A 39 2.51 13.87 -9.18
CA SER A 39 1.52 13.90 -10.27
C SER A 39 0.45 12.81 -10.09
N MET A 40 0.83 11.66 -9.53
CA MET A 40 -0.06 10.51 -9.38
C MET A 40 -1.01 10.57 -8.18
N LYS A 41 -0.85 11.53 -7.25
CA LYS A 41 -1.73 11.63 -6.07
C LYS A 41 -3.22 11.73 -6.41
N LYS A 42 -3.55 12.43 -7.50
CA LYS A 42 -4.95 12.62 -7.90
C LYS A 42 -5.54 11.30 -8.40
N CYS A 43 -4.83 10.61 -9.30
CA CYS A 43 -5.24 9.30 -9.80
C CYS A 43 -5.54 8.33 -8.66
N VAL A 44 -4.63 8.16 -7.69
CA VAL A 44 -4.88 7.30 -6.51
C VAL A 44 -6.19 7.63 -5.79
N ALA A 45 -6.52 8.91 -5.65
CA ALA A 45 -7.75 9.34 -4.99
C ALA A 45 -9.00 9.11 -5.85
N ASP A 46 -8.88 9.32 -7.17
CA ASP A 46 -9.96 9.10 -8.13
C ASP A 46 -10.30 7.62 -8.25
N GLU A 47 -9.31 6.75 -8.52
CA GLU A 47 -9.54 5.29 -8.69
C GLU A 47 -10.13 4.68 -7.40
N ALA A 48 -9.69 5.16 -6.24
CA ALA A 48 -10.26 4.71 -4.96
C ALA A 48 -11.71 5.16 -4.76
N ALA A 49 -12.09 6.32 -5.31
CA ALA A 49 -13.48 6.79 -5.29
C ALA A 49 -14.33 6.02 -6.31
N GLU A 50 -13.79 5.68 -7.48
CA GLU A 50 -14.48 4.90 -8.50
C GLU A 50 -14.74 3.45 -8.03
N VAL A 51 -13.81 2.84 -7.28
CA VAL A 51 -14.07 1.57 -6.57
C VAL A 51 -15.27 1.69 -5.63
N VAL A 52 -15.37 2.78 -4.86
CA VAL A 52 -16.50 3.00 -3.94
C VAL A 52 -17.80 3.20 -4.71
N GLU A 53 -17.78 4.00 -5.78
CA GLU A 53 -18.93 4.22 -6.66
C GLU A 53 -19.43 2.92 -7.30
N ALA A 54 -18.52 2.05 -7.75
CA ALA A 54 -18.87 0.75 -8.31
C ALA A 54 -19.58 -0.15 -7.28
N VAL A 55 -19.14 -0.12 -6.02
CA VAL A 55 -19.81 -0.84 -4.92
C VAL A 55 -21.18 -0.25 -4.62
N ASP A 56 -21.29 1.07 -4.52
CA ASP A 56 -22.54 1.77 -4.20
C ASP A 56 -23.63 1.53 -5.27
N ASN A 57 -23.21 1.30 -6.53
CA ASN A 57 -24.10 1.02 -7.65
C ASN A 57 -24.30 -0.49 -7.93
N GLU A 58 -23.71 -1.38 -7.12
CA GLU A 58 -23.70 -2.84 -7.36
C GLU A 58 -23.16 -3.24 -8.76
N ASP A 59 -22.30 -2.40 -9.35
CA ASP A 59 -21.71 -2.64 -10.67
C ASP A 59 -20.44 -3.47 -10.54
N PHE A 60 -20.61 -4.79 -10.47
CA PHE A 60 -19.49 -5.73 -10.35
C PHE A 60 -18.64 -5.85 -11.61
N ILE A 61 -19.14 -5.39 -12.76
CA ILE A 61 -18.33 -5.33 -13.99
C ILE A 61 -17.33 -4.20 -13.84
N ASN A 62 -17.82 -3.00 -13.49
CA ASN A 62 -16.98 -1.84 -13.26
C ASN A 62 -16.03 -2.05 -12.08
N LEU A 63 -16.50 -2.64 -10.97
CA LEU A 63 -15.66 -2.91 -9.80
C LEU A 63 -14.38 -3.68 -10.14
N ARG A 64 -14.44 -4.62 -11.09
CA ARG A 64 -13.26 -5.37 -11.53
C ARG A 64 -12.25 -4.50 -12.27
N GLU A 65 -12.73 -3.54 -13.07
CA GLU A 65 -11.92 -2.56 -13.79
C GLU A 65 -11.24 -1.62 -12.80
N GLU A 66 -12.01 -0.98 -11.92
CA GLU A 66 -11.50 0.01 -10.95
C GLU A 66 -10.52 -0.59 -9.92
N LEU A 67 -10.73 -1.85 -9.51
CA LEU A 67 -9.74 -2.57 -8.69
C LEU A 67 -8.42 -2.79 -9.43
N GLY A 68 -8.49 -2.98 -10.75
CA GLY A 68 -7.33 -3.06 -11.64
C GLY A 68 -6.60 -1.72 -11.72
N ASP A 69 -7.33 -0.62 -11.88
CA ASP A 69 -6.74 0.71 -11.99
C ASP A 69 -6.15 1.20 -10.67
N LEU A 70 -6.79 0.91 -9.54
CA LEU A 70 -6.21 1.15 -8.22
C LEU A 70 -4.93 0.32 -8.00
N MET A 71 -4.89 -0.92 -8.49
CA MET A 71 -3.68 -1.75 -8.45
C MET A 71 -2.57 -1.20 -9.34
N LEU A 72 -2.90 -0.68 -10.53
CA LEU A 72 -1.95 0.02 -11.41
C LEU A 72 -1.26 1.17 -10.67
N GLN A 73 -2.00 1.95 -9.88
CA GLN A 73 -1.41 3.03 -9.10
C GLN A 73 -0.34 2.50 -8.11
N VAL A 74 -0.60 1.38 -7.43
CA VAL A 74 0.37 0.76 -6.50
C VAL A 74 1.63 0.31 -7.25
N LEU A 75 1.46 -0.33 -8.41
CA LEU A 75 2.56 -0.82 -9.23
C LEU A 75 3.43 0.32 -9.77
N MET A 76 2.81 1.41 -10.24
CA MET A 76 3.52 2.59 -10.74
C MET A 76 4.32 3.30 -9.63
N TYR A 77 3.75 3.43 -8.42
CA TYR A 77 4.49 3.97 -7.27
C TYR A 77 5.70 3.10 -6.91
N ALA A 78 5.54 1.78 -6.92
CA ALA A 78 6.64 0.85 -6.64
C ALA A 78 7.74 0.92 -7.73
N GLU A 79 7.37 1.07 -9.00
CA GLU A 79 8.34 1.24 -10.10
C GLU A 79 9.11 2.55 -9.97
N ILE A 80 8.42 3.67 -9.69
CA ILE A 80 9.07 4.98 -9.42
C ILE A 80 10.00 4.89 -8.21
N ALA A 81 9.60 4.18 -7.15
CA ALA A 81 10.43 3.99 -5.97
C ALA A 81 11.69 3.18 -6.26
N GLN A 82 11.57 2.16 -7.10
CA GLN A 82 12.69 1.33 -7.53
C GLN A 82 13.66 2.14 -8.39
N GLU A 83 13.17 2.93 -9.33
CA GLU A 83 14.00 3.87 -10.13
C GLU A 83 14.79 4.84 -9.25
N ARG A 84 14.18 5.26 -8.14
CA ARG A 84 14.78 6.17 -7.16
C ARG A 84 15.62 5.47 -6.07
N GLN A 85 15.73 4.14 -6.12
CA GLN A 85 16.44 3.33 -5.13
C GLN A 85 15.91 3.51 -3.69
N GLU A 86 14.61 3.76 -3.55
CA GLU A 86 13.94 3.99 -2.25
C GLU A 86 13.39 2.69 -1.65
N PHE A 87 12.62 1.93 -2.44
CA PHE A 87 12.09 0.61 -2.11
C PHE A 87 11.59 -0.09 -3.38
N THR A 88 11.26 -1.38 -3.27
CA THR A 88 10.74 -2.21 -4.36
C THR A 88 9.30 -2.66 -4.09
N LEU A 89 8.65 -3.24 -5.11
CA LEU A 89 7.35 -3.88 -4.91
C LEU A 89 7.43 -5.04 -3.90
N ASP A 90 8.55 -5.77 -3.89
CA ASP A 90 8.78 -6.87 -2.94
C ASP A 90 8.82 -6.35 -1.49
N ASP A 91 9.42 -5.19 -1.24
CA ASP A 91 9.42 -4.56 0.08
C ASP A 91 7.99 -4.18 0.53
N VAL A 92 7.15 -3.68 -0.39
CA VAL A 92 5.74 -3.35 -0.12
C VAL A 92 4.95 -4.61 0.25
N ILE A 93 5.13 -5.68 -0.52
CA ILE A 93 4.48 -6.98 -0.28
C ILE A 93 4.93 -7.57 1.06
N ASP A 94 6.23 -7.55 1.35
CA ASP A 94 6.79 -8.06 2.60
C ASP A 94 6.28 -7.27 3.81
N GLU A 95 6.26 -5.92 3.75
CA GLU A 95 5.72 -5.09 4.83
C GLU A 95 4.23 -5.38 5.06
N LEU A 96 3.44 -5.53 3.98
CA LEU A 96 2.03 -5.89 4.07
C LEU A 96 1.83 -7.29 4.67
N ALA A 97 2.54 -8.30 4.16
CA ALA A 97 2.41 -9.68 4.60
C ALA A 97 2.78 -9.84 6.08
N LYS A 98 3.94 -9.31 6.49
CA LYS A 98 4.36 -9.32 7.90
C LYS A 98 3.34 -8.61 8.80
N LYS A 99 2.79 -7.48 8.35
CA LYS A 99 1.72 -6.76 9.08
C LYS A 99 0.45 -7.59 9.21
N LEU A 100 0.02 -8.28 8.16
CA LEU A 100 -1.17 -9.13 8.19
C LEU A 100 -0.98 -10.33 9.13
N VAL A 101 0.17 -11.00 9.07
CA VAL A 101 0.49 -12.13 9.97
C VAL A 101 0.47 -11.67 11.42
N ARG A 102 1.14 -10.57 11.76
CA ARG A 102 1.17 -10.05 13.14
C ARG A 102 -0.21 -9.62 13.65
N ARG A 103 -1.03 -9.00 12.81
CA ARG A 103 -2.34 -8.45 13.21
C ARG A 103 -3.48 -9.48 13.26
N HIS A 104 -3.23 -10.71 12.84
CA HIS A 104 -4.22 -11.79 12.87
C HIS A 104 -3.66 -13.04 13.57
N PRO A 105 -3.28 -12.94 14.86
CA PRO A 105 -2.74 -14.08 15.61
C PRO A 105 -3.77 -15.21 15.75
N ASN A 106 -5.06 -14.91 15.63
CA ASN A 106 -6.13 -15.90 15.58
C ASN A 106 -6.14 -16.76 14.30
N VAL A 107 -5.47 -16.31 13.24
CA VAL A 107 -5.31 -17.05 11.97
C VAL A 107 -3.92 -17.67 11.87
N PHE A 108 -2.87 -16.95 12.31
CA PHE A 108 -1.47 -17.31 12.05
C PHE A 108 -0.63 -17.63 13.30
N GLY A 109 -1.22 -17.59 14.50
CA GLY A 109 -0.55 -17.91 15.77
C GLY A 109 -1.24 -19.04 16.54
N ASP A 110 -0.72 -19.34 17.74
CA ASP A 110 -1.23 -20.38 18.64
C ASP A 110 -2.33 -19.87 19.61
N GLU A 111 -2.83 -18.67 19.38
CA GLU A 111 -3.82 -18.03 20.25
C GLU A 111 -5.24 -18.52 19.89
N GLU A 112 -5.88 -19.30 20.77
CA GLU A 112 -7.34 -19.58 20.74
C GLU A 112 -8.21 -18.31 20.92
N MET A 113 -7.60 -17.12 20.97
CA MET A 113 -8.12 -15.89 21.58
C MET A 113 -9.10 -15.06 20.73
N SER A 114 -9.61 -15.55 19.59
CA SER A 114 -10.67 -14.83 18.87
C SER A 114 -11.56 -15.77 18.07
N ARG A 115 -12.54 -16.34 18.77
CA ARG A 115 -13.63 -17.10 18.15
C ARG A 115 -14.81 -16.19 17.75
N THR A 116 -14.78 -14.92 18.17
CA THR A 116 -15.81 -13.93 17.85
C THR A 116 -15.23 -12.68 17.17
N PRO A 117 -16.01 -11.98 16.32
CA PRO A 117 -15.58 -10.73 15.68
C PRO A 117 -15.16 -9.62 16.68
N GLY A 118 -15.81 -9.56 17.85
CA GLY A 118 -15.52 -8.56 18.89
C GLY A 118 -14.15 -8.76 19.55
N GLU A 119 -13.80 -10.01 19.86
CA GLU A 119 -12.49 -10.35 20.42
C GLU A 119 -11.37 -10.09 19.40
N GLY A 120 -11.58 -10.47 18.14
CA GLY A 120 -10.62 -10.23 17.05
C GLY A 120 -10.33 -8.73 16.85
N LEU A 121 -11.35 -7.88 16.95
CA LEU A 121 -11.18 -6.44 16.87
C LEU A 121 -10.31 -5.88 18.03
N SER A 122 -10.49 -6.42 19.24
CA SER A 122 -9.72 -5.98 20.42
C SER A 122 -8.23 -6.34 20.29
N VAL A 123 -7.93 -7.56 19.85
CA VAL A 123 -6.56 -8.05 19.62
C VAL A 123 -5.91 -7.25 18.48
N TRP A 124 -6.62 -7.04 17.37
CA TRP A 124 -6.14 -6.24 16.25
C TRP A 124 -5.82 -4.80 16.66
N LYS A 125 -6.68 -4.16 17.47
CA LYS A 125 -6.44 -2.80 18.00
C LYS A 125 -5.17 -2.75 18.86
N ARG A 126 -4.98 -3.73 19.75
CA ARG A 126 -3.80 -3.83 20.63
C ARG A 126 -2.51 -3.99 19.81
N VAL A 127 -2.44 -4.97 18.91
CA VAL A 127 -1.26 -5.20 18.06
C VAL A 127 -0.96 -3.98 17.18
N LYS A 128 -1.99 -3.37 16.58
CA LYS A 128 -1.83 -2.14 15.77
C LYS A 128 -1.25 -0.98 16.58
N LYS A 129 -1.56 -0.88 17.87
CA LYS A 129 -1.02 0.15 18.76
C LYS A 129 0.48 -0.09 19.02
N GLU A 130 0.83 -1.28 19.45
CA GLU A 130 2.22 -1.67 19.74
C GLU A 130 3.14 -1.45 18.52
N GLU A 131 2.67 -1.82 17.33
CA GLU A 131 3.40 -1.59 16.08
C GLU A 131 3.67 -0.11 15.83
N LYS A 132 2.66 0.76 16.03
CA LYS A 132 2.82 2.19 15.74
C LYS A 132 3.79 2.87 16.71
N LEU A 133 3.77 2.50 17.99
CA LEU A 133 4.74 2.98 18.97
C LEU A 133 6.15 2.46 18.66
N GLY A 134 6.28 1.21 18.21
CA GLY A 134 7.55 0.64 17.75
C GLY A 134 8.13 1.38 16.54
N ARG A 135 7.29 1.73 15.56
CA ARG A 135 7.72 2.48 14.37
C ARG A 135 8.16 3.91 14.68
N LEU A 136 7.67 4.55 15.75
CA LEU A 136 8.14 5.90 16.07
C LEU A 136 9.66 5.95 16.28
N LYS A 137 10.24 4.96 16.97
CA LYS A 137 11.69 4.85 17.18
C LYS A 137 12.48 4.71 15.87
N GLU A 138 11.92 3.97 14.91
CA GLU A 138 12.50 3.84 13.57
C GLU A 138 12.52 5.19 12.84
N TYR A 139 11.41 5.94 12.89
CA TYR A 139 11.33 7.28 12.30
C TYR A 139 12.30 8.26 12.99
N GLU A 140 12.45 8.20 14.31
CA GLU A 140 13.42 9.03 15.03
C GLU A 140 14.85 8.75 14.57
N LYS A 141 15.24 7.47 14.51
CA LYS A 141 16.55 7.06 14.00
C LYS A 141 16.77 7.49 12.54
N MET A 142 15.77 7.34 11.68
CA MET A 142 15.85 7.75 10.27
C MET A 142 16.01 9.27 10.12
N TYR A 143 15.33 10.05 10.96
CA TYR A 143 15.46 11.50 11.00
C TYR A 143 16.85 11.94 11.47
N GLU A 144 17.36 11.34 12.54
CA GLU A 144 18.73 11.58 13.05
C GLU A 144 19.80 11.27 11.98
N GLN A 145 19.55 10.27 11.13
CA GLN A 145 20.40 9.91 10.00
C GLN A 145 20.22 10.81 8.77
N GLY A 146 19.32 11.80 8.80
CA GLY A 146 19.01 12.67 7.67
C GLY A 146 18.28 11.97 6.51
N LYS A 147 17.74 10.78 6.72
CA LYS A 147 17.08 9.97 5.68
C LYS A 147 15.63 10.36 5.43
N ILE A 148 14.99 11.03 6.40
CA ILE A 148 13.62 11.53 6.26
C ILE A 148 13.51 12.98 6.74
N PRO A 149 12.56 13.76 6.19
CA PRO A 149 12.34 15.13 6.64
C PRO A 149 11.60 15.19 7.98
N LEU A 150 11.76 16.29 8.73
CA LEU A 150 11.10 16.50 10.02
C LEU A 150 9.57 16.32 9.94
N LYS A 151 8.94 16.81 8.87
CA LYS A 151 7.50 16.65 8.63
C LYS A 151 7.02 15.18 8.67
N ALA A 152 7.86 14.24 8.24
CA ALA A 152 7.53 12.82 8.27
C ALA A 152 7.55 12.28 9.71
N LEU A 153 8.56 12.66 10.50
CA LEU A 153 8.65 12.32 11.92
C LEU A 153 7.51 12.95 12.72
N GLU A 154 7.22 14.24 12.51
CA GLU A 154 6.13 14.94 13.19
C GLU A 154 4.77 14.29 12.93
N LYS A 155 4.51 13.83 11.70
CA LYS A 155 3.28 13.11 11.37
C LYS A 155 3.15 11.80 12.14
N GLN A 156 4.25 11.08 12.39
CA GLN A 156 4.21 9.86 13.20
C GLN A 156 4.08 10.16 14.69
N ARG A 157 4.72 11.21 15.20
CA ARG A 157 4.52 11.69 16.57
C ARG A 157 3.06 12.05 16.83
N GLU A 158 2.43 12.75 15.89
CA GLU A 158 1.01 13.09 16.00
C GLU A 158 0.11 11.85 16.00
N LYS A 159 0.39 10.87 15.12
CA LYS A 159 -0.33 9.59 15.14
C LYS A 159 -0.20 8.86 16.48
N CYS A 160 0.96 8.91 17.14
CA CYS A 160 1.15 8.31 18.45
C CYS A 160 0.36 9.07 19.53
N ARG A 161 0.43 10.40 19.54
CA ARG A 161 -0.36 11.24 20.47
C ARG A 161 -1.86 10.98 20.38
N ILE A 162 -2.41 10.89 19.16
CA ILE A 162 -3.83 10.61 18.95
C ILE A 162 -4.21 9.23 19.53
N LEU A 163 -3.34 8.24 19.40
CA LEU A 163 -3.60 6.90 19.93
C LEU A 163 -3.55 6.86 21.45
N GLU A 164 -2.60 7.56 22.06
CA GLU A 164 -2.49 7.67 23.52
C GLU A 164 -3.68 8.46 24.10
N ALA A 165 -4.14 9.51 23.41
CA ALA A 165 -5.30 10.30 23.84
C ALA A 165 -6.61 9.50 23.78
N GLN A 166 -6.74 8.55 22.85
CA GLN A 166 -7.88 7.64 22.78
C GLN A 166 -7.96 6.69 23.99
N GLU A 167 -6.87 6.49 24.74
CA GLU A 167 -6.85 5.65 25.94
C GLU A 167 -7.27 6.37 27.23
N GLY A 168 -7.14 7.70 27.28
CA GLY A 168 -7.57 8.49 28.44
C GLY A 168 -9.08 8.76 28.49
N ALA A 169 -9.82 8.30 27.49
CA ALA A 169 -11.25 8.55 27.31
C ALA A 169 -12.12 7.28 27.46
N GLU A 170 -11.50 6.11 27.69
CA GLU A 170 -12.15 4.85 28.11
C GLU A 170 -11.99 4.63 29.62
#